data_AF-A0A7J5D6N3-F1
#
_entry.id   AF-A0A7J5D6N3-F1
#
_cell.length_a   1.000
_cell.length_b   1.000
_cell.length_c   1.000
_cell.angle_alpha   90.00
_cell.angle_beta   90.00
_cell.angle_gamma   90.00
#
_symmetry.space_group_name_H-M   'P 1'
#
loop_
_entity.id
_entity.type
_entity.pdbx_description
1 polymer ?
#
loop_
_entity_poly.entity_id
_entity_poly.type
_entity_poly.pdbx_seq_one_letter_code
_entity_poly.pdbx_strand_id
1 'polypeptide(L)'
;MTDPVSRTILLLDIEKYSDRDDVEQAYLRRMLYDITDRALESAGIDERLRLRADRGDSVMELIDANASVTALLRTLLAEVPGLLRSVNRTASSSAQIRLRGVVATGYVAVDERDGWVGSDLNHACRLLDAHLLRAALRERPDDFALCVSENVHSGIVRHDHPGIPADGFHPVTVDSKNGPLRAWLHGPVPRGADDHGERGGAPAPDCSGESPAPGAAGSRAAESAAAASDLREPRESARPEQPAGSEPAGQPEGSESAEEPARQPAAPAAPPAGVVFNFGSGSPSFGGSLVAGDQHGVSGGQVTGDVHLGRSGGEPA
;
A
#
# COMPACT_ATOMS: atom_id res chain seq x y z
N MET A 1 13.06 -7.68 26.84
CA MET A 1 13.07 -6.49 25.95
C MET A 1 14.50 -6.29 25.47
N THR A 2 14.73 -6.21 24.15
CA THR A 2 16.09 -5.99 23.61
C THR A 2 16.53 -4.54 23.80
N ASP A 3 17.83 -4.29 23.78
CA ASP A 3 18.36 -2.92 23.81
C ASP A 3 17.88 -2.14 22.56
N PRO A 4 17.50 -0.85 22.71
CA PRO A 4 17.12 -0.04 21.56
C PRO A 4 18.26 0.09 20.54
N VAL A 5 17.98 -0.23 19.29
CA VAL A 5 18.94 -0.14 18.18
C VAL A 5 18.55 1.00 17.26
N SER A 6 19.54 1.71 16.71
CA SER A 6 19.32 2.72 15.68
C SER A 6 18.73 2.06 14.43
N ARG A 7 17.60 2.57 13.95
CA ARG A 7 16.89 2.10 12.76
C ARG A 7 16.48 3.28 11.89
N THR A 8 16.38 3.00 10.60
CA THR A 8 15.60 3.82 9.68
C THR A 8 14.18 3.30 9.68
N ILE A 9 13.21 4.19 9.87
CA ILE A 9 11.79 3.88 9.99
C ILE A 9 11.13 4.40 8.72
N LEU A 10 10.58 3.49 7.91
CA LEU A 10 9.75 3.86 6.76
C LEU A 10 8.30 3.45 7.06
N LEU A 11 7.40 4.42 6.99
CA LEU A 11 5.97 4.19 7.11
C LEU A 11 5.32 4.54 5.78
N LEU A 12 4.42 3.69 5.30
CA LEU A 12 3.57 3.97 4.15
C LEU A 12 2.13 3.59 4.49
N ASP A 13 1.19 4.41 4.04
CA ASP A 13 -0.24 4.25 4.34
C ASP A 13 -1.11 4.64 3.15
N ILE A 14 -2.17 3.86 2.90
CA ILE A 14 -3.11 4.05 1.80
C ILE A 14 -4.20 5.07 2.19
N GLU A 15 -4.45 6.05 1.31
CA GLU A 15 -5.57 6.97 1.49
C GLU A 15 -6.94 6.27 1.39
N LYS A 16 -7.81 6.53 2.38
CA LYS A 16 -9.22 6.09 2.39
C LYS A 16 -9.39 4.59 2.16
N TYR A 17 -8.52 3.78 2.78
CA TYR A 17 -8.58 2.32 2.68
C TYR A 17 -9.89 1.75 3.23
N SER A 18 -10.36 2.26 4.38
CA SER A 18 -11.59 1.77 5.02
C SER A 18 -12.88 2.08 4.26
N ASP A 19 -12.84 3.01 3.29
CA ASP A 19 -14.00 3.34 2.44
C ASP A 19 -14.20 2.30 1.30
N ARG A 20 -13.26 1.35 1.15
CA ARG A 20 -13.22 0.36 0.09
C ARG A 20 -13.85 -0.96 0.52
N ASP A 21 -14.39 -1.71 -0.44
CA ASP A 21 -14.87 -3.06 -0.16
C ASP A 21 -13.72 -4.07 0.07
N ASP A 22 -14.04 -5.27 0.58
CA ASP A 22 -13.03 -6.27 0.94
C ASP A 22 -12.16 -6.72 -0.24
N VAL A 23 -12.70 -6.72 -1.47
CA VAL A 23 -11.97 -7.12 -2.68
C VAL A 23 -10.98 -6.02 -3.08
N GLU A 24 -11.44 -4.77 -3.05
CA GLU A 24 -10.62 -3.58 -3.29
C GLU A 24 -9.51 -3.46 -2.23
N GLN A 25 -9.83 -3.65 -0.96
CA GLN A 25 -8.89 -3.66 0.16
C GLN A 25 -7.78 -4.71 -0.04
N ALA A 26 -8.16 -5.96 -0.36
CA ALA A 26 -7.19 -7.03 -0.62
C ALA A 26 -6.28 -6.73 -1.81
N TYR A 27 -6.82 -6.11 -2.88
CA TYR A 27 -6.04 -5.69 -4.04
C TYR A 27 -5.07 -4.56 -3.69
N LEU A 28 -5.54 -3.49 -3.05
CA LEU A 28 -4.74 -2.34 -2.66
C LEU A 28 -3.60 -2.71 -1.71
N ARG A 29 -3.85 -3.64 -0.78
CA ARG A 29 -2.83 -4.17 0.14
C ARG A 29 -1.71 -4.89 -0.60
N ARG A 30 -2.02 -5.73 -1.59
CA ARG A 30 -1.01 -6.36 -2.44
C ARG A 30 -0.19 -5.32 -3.20
N MET A 31 -0.86 -4.31 -3.76
CA MET A 31 -0.19 -3.24 -4.48
C MET A 31 0.75 -2.42 -3.57
N LEU A 32 0.35 -2.14 -2.33
CA LEU A 32 1.20 -1.46 -1.35
C LEU A 32 2.48 -2.25 -1.10
N TYR A 33 2.40 -3.55 -0.90
CA TYR A 33 3.60 -4.38 -0.70
C TYR A 33 4.47 -4.43 -1.93
N ASP A 34 3.91 -4.65 -3.11
CA ASP A 34 4.67 -4.67 -4.36
C ASP A 34 5.42 -3.34 -4.61
N ILE A 35 4.78 -2.21 -4.35
CA ILE A 35 5.41 -0.88 -4.48
C ILE A 35 6.51 -0.69 -3.44
N THR A 36 6.25 -1.10 -2.19
CA THR A 36 7.21 -0.96 -1.09
C THR A 36 8.44 -1.84 -1.33
N ASP A 37 8.24 -3.08 -1.75
CA ASP A 37 9.31 -4.03 -2.02
C ASP A 37 10.19 -3.55 -3.17
N ARG A 38 9.59 -3.11 -4.28
CA ARG A 38 10.35 -2.53 -5.40
C ARG A 38 11.13 -1.29 -5.00
N ALA A 39 10.53 -0.39 -4.20
CA ALA A 39 11.21 0.81 -3.74
C ALA A 39 12.40 0.49 -2.83
N LEU A 40 12.26 -0.50 -1.94
CA LEU A 40 13.35 -0.92 -1.06
C LEU A 40 14.46 -1.65 -1.84
N GLU A 41 14.10 -2.52 -2.78
CA GLU A 41 15.05 -3.22 -3.64
C GLU A 41 15.85 -2.25 -4.52
N SER A 42 15.19 -1.27 -5.15
CA SER A 42 15.86 -0.19 -5.91
C SER A 42 16.82 0.63 -5.04
N ALA A 43 16.52 0.78 -3.75
CA ALA A 43 17.40 1.44 -2.77
C ALA A 43 18.53 0.53 -2.25
N GLY A 44 18.60 -0.73 -2.70
CA GLY A 44 19.58 -1.72 -2.24
C GLY A 44 19.28 -2.32 -0.87
N ILE A 45 18.02 -2.27 -0.43
CA ILE A 45 17.55 -2.74 0.88
C ILE A 45 16.82 -4.06 0.68
N ASP A 46 17.56 -5.16 0.82
CA ASP A 46 17.00 -6.50 0.78
C ASP A 46 16.24 -6.86 2.07
N GLU A 47 15.56 -8.01 2.05
CA GLU A 47 14.79 -8.52 3.18
C GLU A 47 15.60 -8.75 4.46
N ARG A 48 16.93 -8.96 4.35
CA ARG A 48 17.80 -9.18 5.52
C ARG A 48 18.12 -7.87 6.24
N LEU A 49 18.01 -6.75 5.54
CA LEU A 49 18.27 -5.41 6.07
C LEU A 49 17.00 -4.75 6.63
N ARG A 50 15.87 -5.45 6.71
CA ARG A 50 14.61 -4.87 7.20
C ARG A 50 13.78 -5.85 8.00
N LEU A 51 12.98 -5.30 8.91
CA LEU A 51 11.87 -5.99 9.55
C LEU A 51 10.58 -5.28 9.13
N ARG A 52 9.57 -6.07 8.76
CA ARG A 52 8.26 -5.57 8.34
C ARG A 52 7.21 -5.85 9.42
N ALA A 53 6.40 -4.85 9.73
CA ALA A 53 5.16 -5.00 10.46
C ALA A 53 3.99 -4.63 9.54
N ASP A 54 3.08 -5.57 9.42
CA ASP A 54 1.87 -5.47 8.61
C ASP A 54 0.72 -4.90 9.45
N ARG A 55 0.05 -3.86 8.94
CA ARG A 55 -1.12 -3.24 9.58
C ARG A 55 -2.36 -3.22 8.68
N GLY A 56 -2.35 -3.99 7.60
CA GLY A 56 -3.45 -4.09 6.64
C GLY A 56 -3.43 -2.97 5.59
N ASP A 57 -3.69 -1.74 5.99
CA ASP A 57 -3.74 -0.54 5.13
C ASP A 57 -2.42 0.25 5.09
N SER A 58 -1.51 -0.12 5.98
CA SER A 58 -0.22 0.50 6.18
C SER A 58 0.86 -0.56 6.34
N VAL A 59 2.07 -0.18 5.91
CA VAL A 59 3.29 -0.97 6.08
C VAL A 59 4.30 -0.17 6.87
N MET A 60 4.95 -0.85 7.79
CA MET A 60 5.95 -0.28 8.66
C MET A 60 7.24 -1.10 8.52
N GLU A 61 8.33 -0.42 8.15
CA GLU A 61 9.63 -1.04 7.95
C GLU A 61 10.63 -0.48 8.96
N LEU A 62 11.27 -1.37 9.72
CA LEU A 62 12.48 -1.06 10.46
C LEU A 62 13.68 -1.54 9.66
N ILE A 63 14.35 -0.59 9.05
CA ILE A 63 15.50 -0.80 8.20
C ILE A 63 16.77 -0.67 9.03
N ASP A 64 17.73 -1.54 8.79
CA ASP A 64 19.04 -1.56 9.43
C ASP A 64 19.81 -0.25 9.22
N ALA A 65 20.56 0.17 10.24
CA ALA A 65 21.35 1.41 10.19
C ALA A 65 22.45 1.38 9.13
N ASN A 66 22.86 0.20 8.65
CA ASN A 66 23.84 0.06 7.57
C ASN A 66 23.26 0.34 6.18
N ALA A 67 21.93 0.37 6.03
CA ALA A 67 21.28 0.71 4.78
C ALA A 67 21.40 2.21 4.47
N SER A 68 21.54 2.54 3.18
CA SER A 68 21.67 3.92 2.73
C SER A 68 20.32 4.65 2.74
N VAL A 69 20.13 5.52 3.74
CA VAL A 69 18.94 6.40 3.80
C VAL A 69 18.90 7.38 2.62
N THR A 70 20.06 7.79 2.09
CA THR A 70 20.15 8.62 0.88
C THR A 70 19.64 7.86 -0.35
N ALA A 71 19.97 6.58 -0.49
CA ALA A 71 19.44 5.76 -1.59
C ALA A 71 17.93 5.58 -1.45
N LEU A 72 17.45 5.30 -0.23
CA LEU A 72 16.02 5.19 0.06
C LEU A 72 15.27 6.47 -0.31
N LEU A 73 15.70 7.63 0.17
CA LEU A 73 15.05 8.90 -0.13
C LEU A 73 15.04 9.19 -1.63
N ARG A 74 16.16 8.95 -2.34
CA ARG A 74 16.21 9.13 -3.79
C ARG A 74 15.15 8.28 -4.49
N THR A 75 15.05 7.00 -4.13
CA THR A 75 14.07 6.09 -4.73
C THR A 75 12.63 6.49 -4.39
N LEU A 76 12.36 6.86 -3.14
CA LEU A 76 11.04 7.36 -2.74
C LEU A 76 10.63 8.63 -3.49
N LEU A 77 11.57 9.52 -3.78
CA LEU A 77 11.30 10.78 -4.48
C LEU A 77 11.18 10.59 -6.00
N ALA A 78 12.03 9.76 -6.61
CA ALA A 78 12.16 9.66 -8.05
C ALA A 78 11.34 8.50 -8.66
N GLU A 79 11.20 7.38 -7.96
CA GLU A 79 10.65 6.14 -8.53
C GLU A 79 9.23 5.86 -8.07
N VAL A 80 8.92 6.06 -6.79
CA VAL A 80 7.58 5.76 -6.23
C VAL A 80 6.45 6.52 -6.93
N PRO A 81 6.55 7.83 -7.23
CA PRO A 81 5.52 8.52 -8.03
C PRO A 81 5.32 7.91 -9.42
N GLY A 82 6.40 7.42 -10.05
CA GLY A 82 6.33 6.72 -11.34
C GLY A 82 5.65 5.36 -11.25
N LEU A 83 5.96 4.59 -10.19
CA LEU A 83 5.33 3.30 -9.90
C LEU A 83 3.83 3.47 -9.66
N LEU A 84 3.44 4.41 -8.80
CA LEU A 84 2.05 4.73 -8.51
C LEU A 84 1.29 5.15 -9.77
N ARG A 85 1.89 6.03 -10.58
CA ARG A 85 1.29 6.43 -11.87
C ARG A 85 1.11 5.25 -12.82
N SER A 86 2.07 4.34 -12.88
CA SER A 86 1.98 3.15 -13.73
C SER A 86 0.82 2.25 -13.30
N VAL A 87 0.71 1.98 -12.00
CA VAL A 87 -0.36 1.17 -11.40
C VAL A 87 -1.73 1.84 -11.61
N ASN A 88 -1.85 3.12 -11.28
CA ASN A 88 -3.11 3.87 -11.34
C ASN A 88 -3.65 4.05 -12.76
N ARG A 89 -2.78 3.98 -13.78
CA ARG A 89 -3.19 4.04 -15.18
C ARG A 89 -3.91 2.78 -15.66
N THR A 90 -3.62 1.63 -15.07
CA THR A 90 -4.26 0.35 -15.41
C THR A 90 -5.39 -0.02 -14.46
N ALA A 91 -5.49 0.66 -13.33
CA ALA A 91 -6.53 0.45 -12.33
C ALA A 91 -7.85 1.16 -12.70
N SER A 92 -8.97 0.60 -12.25
CA SER A 92 -10.23 1.35 -12.18
C SER A 92 -10.09 2.50 -11.20
N SER A 93 -10.95 3.53 -11.28
CA SER A 93 -10.96 4.63 -10.31
C SER A 93 -11.08 4.16 -8.86
N SER A 94 -11.78 3.06 -8.64
CA SER A 94 -11.95 2.47 -7.31
C SER A 94 -10.75 1.62 -6.84
N ALA A 95 -9.83 1.26 -7.74
CA ALA A 95 -8.61 0.53 -7.43
C ALA A 95 -7.34 1.40 -7.51
N GLN A 96 -7.48 2.72 -7.72
CA GLN A 96 -6.35 3.65 -7.68
C GLN A 96 -5.82 3.80 -6.26
N ILE A 97 -4.49 3.71 -6.13
CA ILE A 97 -3.76 3.78 -4.87
C ILE A 97 -3.06 5.13 -4.74
N ARG A 98 -3.19 5.75 -3.57
CA ARG A 98 -2.51 7.00 -3.21
C ARG A 98 -1.89 6.81 -1.85
N LEU A 99 -0.64 7.23 -1.69
CA LEU A 99 0.18 6.89 -0.53
C LEU A 99 0.61 8.13 0.26
N ARG A 100 0.60 7.98 1.58
CA ARG A 100 1.29 8.88 2.52
C ARG A 100 2.52 8.15 3.04
N GLY A 101 3.64 8.85 3.12
CA GLY A 101 4.91 8.27 3.56
C GLY A 101 5.60 9.10 4.62
N VAL A 102 6.25 8.41 5.56
CA VAL A 102 7.15 9.03 6.54
C VAL A 102 8.47 8.28 6.55
N VAL A 103 9.58 9.02 6.47
CA VAL A 103 10.92 8.50 6.75
C VAL A 103 11.49 9.16 8.00
N ALA A 104 11.87 8.35 8.97
CA ALA A 104 12.50 8.80 10.20
C ALA A 104 13.74 7.96 10.53
N THR A 105 14.61 8.49 11.37
CA THR A 105 15.71 7.75 12.00
C THR A 105 15.63 7.93 13.50
N GLY A 106 15.89 6.85 14.24
CA GLY A 106 15.80 6.85 15.69
C GLY A 106 16.04 5.48 16.31
N TYR A 107 15.83 5.38 17.62
CA TYR A 107 16.06 4.15 18.38
C TYR A 107 14.77 3.36 18.58
N VAL A 108 14.82 2.07 18.26
CA VAL A 108 13.70 1.14 18.40
C VAL A 108 14.18 -0.15 19.05
N ALA A 109 13.50 -0.56 20.12
CA ALA A 109 13.66 -1.87 20.74
C ALA A 109 12.59 -2.82 20.19
N VAL A 110 12.97 -4.09 20.00
CA VAL A 110 12.04 -5.18 19.68
C VAL A 110 11.85 -6.02 20.95
N ASP A 111 10.62 -6.16 21.41
CA ASP A 111 10.32 -6.97 22.60
C ASP A 111 10.32 -8.48 22.28
N GLU A 112 10.10 -9.30 23.31
CA GLU A 112 10.13 -10.77 23.19
C GLU A 112 8.93 -11.36 22.44
N ARG A 113 7.93 -10.53 22.10
CA ARG A 113 6.73 -10.89 21.35
C ARG A 113 6.71 -10.21 19.98
N ASP A 114 7.89 -9.81 19.49
CA ASP A 114 8.08 -9.07 18.23
C ASP A 114 7.39 -7.70 18.20
N GLY A 115 7.03 -7.14 19.37
CA GLY A 115 6.47 -5.81 19.52
C GLY A 115 7.54 -4.74 19.39
N TRP A 116 7.26 -3.68 18.63
CA TRP A 116 8.21 -2.59 18.40
C TRP A 116 7.93 -1.43 19.34
N VAL A 117 8.96 -0.98 20.06
CA VAL A 117 8.85 0.04 21.10
C VAL A 117 9.93 1.11 20.89
N GLY A 118 9.52 2.37 20.77
CA GLY A 118 10.43 3.50 20.66
C GLY A 118 9.69 4.83 20.58
N SER A 119 10.22 5.88 21.22
CA SER A 119 9.66 7.23 21.11
C SER A 119 9.72 7.74 19.67
N ASP A 120 10.82 7.46 18.97
CA ASP A 120 11.01 7.90 17.58
C ASP A 120 10.03 7.18 16.62
N LEU A 121 9.75 5.91 16.88
CA LEU A 121 8.71 5.16 16.16
C LEU A 121 7.32 5.74 16.40
N ASN A 122 7.00 6.08 17.65
CA ASN A 122 5.73 6.72 17.98
C ASN A 122 5.61 8.10 17.34
N HIS A 123 6.70 8.87 17.27
CA HIS A 123 6.73 10.16 16.56
C HIS A 123 6.50 9.98 15.07
N ALA A 124 7.16 9.01 14.43
CA ALA A 124 6.95 8.70 13.02
C ALA A 124 5.48 8.32 12.74
N CYS A 125 4.87 7.46 13.57
CA CYS A 125 3.45 7.11 13.44
C CYS A 125 2.55 8.35 13.53
N ARG A 126 2.81 9.25 14.49
CA ARG A 126 2.05 10.49 14.65
C ARG A 126 2.19 11.44 13.46
N LEU A 127 3.37 11.50 12.85
CA LEU A 127 3.59 12.27 11.62
C LEU A 127 2.77 11.70 10.46
N LEU A 128 2.71 10.37 10.32
CA LEU A 128 1.90 9.70 9.29
C LEU A 128 0.41 9.98 9.48
N ASP A 129 -0.05 9.96 10.73
CA ASP A 129 -1.41 10.23 11.16
C ASP A 129 -1.77 11.71 11.20
N ALA A 130 -0.86 12.62 10.88
CA ALA A 130 -1.12 14.05 10.93
C ALA A 130 -2.14 14.47 9.86
N HIS A 131 -3.02 15.43 10.20
CA HIS A 131 -3.90 16.05 9.20
C HIS A 131 -3.10 16.68 8.05
N LEU A 132 -1.90 17.18 8.35
CA LEU A 132 -0.96 17.73 7.38
C LEU A 132 -0.72 16.80 6.19
N LEU A 133 -0.33 15.54 6.42
CA LEU A 133 -0.04 14.60 5.31
C LEU A 133 -1.32 14.24 4.54
N ARG A 134 -2.47 14.15 5.23
CA ARG A 134 -3.77 13.94 4.57
C ARG A 134 -4.12 15.12 3.65
N ALA A 135 -3.84 16.35 4.08
CA ALA A 135 -4.06 17.55 3.27
C ALA A 135 -3.08 17.64 2.11
N ALA A 136 -1.79 17.37 2.35
CA ALA A 136 -0.75 17.37 1.34
C ALA A 136 -1.04 16.37 0.23
N LEU A 137 -1.47 15.16 0.58
CA LEU A 137 -1.85 14.18 -0.44
C LEU A 137 -3.08 14.63 -1.22
N ARG A 138 -4.10 15.21 -0.59
CA ARG A 138 -5.31 15.69 -1.28
C ARG A 138 -5.02 16.76 -2.35
N GLU A 139 -4.04 17.61 -2.12
CA GLU A 139 -3.66 18.69 -3.05
C GLU A 139 -2.64 18.24 -4.12
N ARG A 140 -2.08 17.04 -3.99
CA ARG A 140 -0.99 16.53 -4.82
C ARG A 140 -1.48 15.75 -6.05
N PRO A 141 -0.92 16.03 -7.25
CA PRO A 141 -1.25 15.30 -8.48
C PRO A 141 -0.46 14.00 -8.67
N ASP A 142 0.60 13.76 -7.88
CA ASP A 142 1.56 12.67 -8.05
C ASP A 142 1.29 11.45 -7.13
N ASP A 143 0.09 11.38 -6.55
CA ASP A 143 -0.43 10.26 -5.73
C ASP A 143 0.45 9.85 -4.54
N PHE A 144 1.48 10.63 -4.20
CA PHE A 144 2.38 10.37 -3.08
C PHE A 144 2.69 11.64 -2.30
N ALA A 145 2.55 11.60 -0.97
CA ALA A 145 2.99 12.66 -0.08
C ALA A 145 4.03 12.11 0.90
N LEU A 146 5.22 12.72 0.93
CA LEU A 146 6.34 12.27 1.76
C LEU A 146 6.69 13.32 2.81
N CYS A 147 6.86 12.88 4.05
CA CYS A 147 7.37 13.68 5.15
C CYS A 147 8.60 13.00 5.76
N VAL A 148 9.54 13.80 6.26
CA VAL A 148 10.75 13.29 6.92
C VAL A 148 10.92 13.89 8.31
N SER A 149 11.49 13.11 9.24
CA SER A 149 11.77 13.60 10.58
C SER A 149 12.89 14.65 10.60
N GLU A 150 12.99 15.41 11.69
CA GLU A 150 14.06 16.39 11.90
C GLU A 150 15.47 15.78 11.78
N ASN A 151 15.66 14.56 12.28
CA ASN A 151 16.94 13.86 12.20
C ASN A 151 17.31 13.52 10.75
N VAL A 152 16.34 13.08 9.94
CA VAL A 152 16.56 12.78 8.52
C VAL A 152 16.84 14.06 7.74
N HIS A 153 16.10 15.13 8.01
CA HIS A 153 16.34 16.41 7.33
C HIS A 153 17.72 16.97 7.68
N SER A 154 18.03 17.09 8.98
CA SER A 154 19.30 17.63 9.45
C SER A 154 20.50 16.74 9.11
N GLY A 155 20.33 15.42 9.05
CA GLY A 155 21.41 14.48 8.72
C GLY A 155 21.68 14.34 7.23
N ILE A 156 20.67 14.52 6.37
CA ILE A 156 20.74 14.11 4.95
C ILE A 156 20.18 15.19 4.03
N VAL A 157 18.90 15.56 4.18
CA VAL A 157 18.22 16.41 3.20
C VAL A 157 18.88 17.79 3.09
N ARG A 158 19.24 18.41 4.23
CA ARG A 158 19.87 19.75 4.23
C ARG A 158 21.19 19.83 3.46
N HIS A 159 21.79 18.69 3.17
CA HIS A 159 23.08 18.59 2.49
C HIS A 159 22.95 18.48 0.96
N ASP A 160 21.73 18.49 0.43
CA ASP A 160 21.44 18.58 -1.01
C ASP A 160 22.17 17.51 -1.84
N HIS A 161 22.17 16.28 -1.33
CA HIS A 161 22.77 15.15 -2.03
C HIS A 161 22.10 14.95 -3.41
N PRO A 162 22.82 14.46 -4.44
CA PRO A 162 22.24 14.27 -5.76
C PRO A 162 20.95 13.44 -5.71
N GLY A 163 19.87 13.98 -6.28
CA GLY A 163 18.54 13.35 -6.27
C GLY A 163 17.71 13.58 -5.00
N ILE A 164 18.18 14.40 -4.06
CA ILE A 164 17.45 14.84 -2.86
C ILE A 164 17.55 16.36 -2.76
N PRO A 165 16.69 17.11 -3.47
CA PRO A 165 16.74 18.56 -3.50
C PRO A 165 16.29 19.14 -2.15
N ALA A 166 17.17 19.86 -1.46
CA ALA A 166 16.88 20.40 -0.13
C ALA A 166 15.76 21.46 -0.14
N ASP A 167 15.68 22.25 -1.22
CA ASP A 167 14.68 23.30 -1.42
C ASP A 167 13.25 22.76 -1.66
N GLY A 168 13.14 21.49 -2.04
CA GLY A 168 11.87 20.77 -2.15
C GLY A 168 11.28 20.32 -0.81
N PHE A 169 11.99 20.51 0.31
CA PHE A 169 11.52 20.15 1.65
C PHE A 169 11.23 21.39 2.50
N HIS A 170 10.00 21.49 2.98
CA HIS A 170 9.56 22.64 3.75
C HIS A 170 9.31 22.26 5.23
N PRO A 171 9.80 23.07 6.18
CA PRO A 171 9.61 22.80 7.59
C PRO A 171 8.13 22.90 7.95
N VAL A 172 7.68 21.96 8.75
CA VAL A 172 6.30 21.85 9.24
C VAL A 172 6.33 21.47 10.71
N THR A 173 5.35 21.94 11.47
CA THR A 173 5.18 21.57 12.87
C THR A 173 3.82 20.90 13.03
N VAL A 174 3.81 19.68 13.54
CA VAL A 174 2.58 18.92 13.82
C VAL A 174 2.32 18.94 15.31
N ASP A 175 1.18 19.49 15.71
CA ASP A 175 0.75 19.42 17.10
C ASP A 175 0.50 17.98 17.52
N SER A 176 1.07 17.59 18.65
CA SER A 176 0.82 16.30 19.26
C SER A 176 0.56 16.46 20.75
N LYS A 177 -0.11 15.49 21.35
CA LYS A 177 -0.37 15.45 22.81
C LYS A 177 0.91 15.50 23.65
N ASN A 178 2.06 15.20 23.07
CA ASN A 178 3.36 15.18 23.74
C ASN A 178 4.25 16.38 23.34
N GLY A 179 3.65 17.42 22.74
CA GLY A 179 4.35 18.60 22.25
C GLY A 179 4.46 18.66 20.72
N PRO A 180 4.94 19.80 20.19
CA PRO A 180 5.09 20.00 18.75
C PRO A 180 6.14 19.04 18.17
N LEU A 181 5.78 18.36 17.08
CA LEU A 181 6.68 17.51 16.31
C LEU A 181 7.15 18.25 15.06
N ARG A 182 8.45 18.54 15.00
CA ARG A 182 9.07 19.17 13.83
C ARG A 182 9.37 18.12 12.77
N ALA A 183 8.99 18.41 11.54
CA ALA A 183 9.22 17.56 10.39
C ALA A 183 9.39 18.41 9.13
N TRP A 184 9.69 17.75 8.01
CA TRP A 184 9.84 18.40 6.71
C TRP A 184 8.99 17.69 5.67
N LEU A 185 8.06 18.42 5.06
CA LEU A 185 7.19 17.93 4.01
C LEU A 185 7.87 18.14 2.65
N HIS A 186 7.89 17.12 1.80
CA HIS A 186 8.31 17.25 0.42
C HIS A 186 7.21 17.86 -0.46
N GLY A 187 7.55 18.89 -1.24
CA GLY A 187 6.66 19.65 -2.13
C GLY A 187 5.68 20.56 -1.38
N PRO A 188 4.64 21.09 -2.05
CA PRO A 188 3.89 22.24 -1.55
C PRO A 188 3.23 21.98 -0.19
N VAL A 189 3.36 22.95 0.72
CA VAL A 189 2.70 22.92 2.03
C VAL A 189 1.23 23.34 1.87
N PRO A 190 0.26 22.52 2.31
CA PRO A 190 -1.15 22.88 2.28
C PRO A 190 -1.42 24.17 3.04
N ARG A 191 -2.30 25.00 2.47
CA ARG A 191 -2.69 26.27 3.11
C ARG A 191 -3.46 25.99 4.39
N GLY A 192 -3.03 26.59 5.51
CA GLY A 192 -3.66 26.42 6.83
C GLY A 192 -3.02 25.34 7.72
N ALA A 193 -1.83 24.85 7.37
CA ALA A 193 -1.04 23.97 8.22
C ALA A 193 0.03 24.71 9.07
N ASP A 194 0.10 26.03 8.96
CA ASP A 194 0.99 26.90 9.73
C ASP A 194 0.19 27.64 10.83
N ASP A 195 0.29 27.17 12.07
CA ASP A 195 0.08 27.94 13.31
C ASP A 195 0.46 26.99 14.47
N HIS A 196 1.56 27.10 15.22
CA HIS A 196 2.25 28.27 15.73
C HIS A 196 3.76 28.01 15.88
N GLY A 197 4.57 28.80 15.17
CA GLY A 197 6.00 28.97 15.48
C GLY A 197 6.21 30.35 16.08
N GLU A 198 5.90 30.55 17.37
CA GLU A 198 6.21 31.82 18.02
C GLU A 198 7.72 31.98 18.26
N ARG A 199 8.27 33.02 17.62
CA ARG A 199 9.51 33.68 18.00
C ARG A 199 9.27 34.50 19.29
N GLY A 200 10.02 34.19 20.34
CA GLY A 200 10.61 35.17 21.26
C GLY A 200 9.77 35.71 22.42
N GLY A 201 10.17 35.36 23.66
CA GLY A 201 9.81 36.07 24.88
C GLY A 201 10.36 35.38 26.14
N ALA A 202 11.24 36.07 26.87
CA ALA A 202 12.00 35.58 28.04
C ALA A 202 11.13 35.32 29.31
N PRO A 203 11.68 34.71 30.39
CA PRO A 203 10.93 33.93 31.38
C PRO A 203 10.50 34.72 32.63
N ALA A 204 9.41 34.30 33.27
CA ALA A 204 9.09 34.57 34.69
C ALA A 204 7.95 33.63 35.17
N PRO A 205 7.68 33.49 36.47
CA PRO A 205 8.32 32.53 37.37
C PRO A 205 7.34 31.53 38.02
N ASP A 206 7.94 30.48 38.57
CA ASP A 206 7.55 29.64 39.71
C ASP A 206 6.09 29.69 40.22
N CYS A 207 5.41 28.53 40.16
CA CYS A 207 4.39 28.15 41.13
C CYS A 207 4.54 26.65 41.41
N SER A 208 4.95 26.37 42.64
CA SER A 208 5.18 25.06 43.24
C SER A 208 3.87 24.35 43.61
N GLY A 209 3.97 23.04 43.77
CA GLY A 209 3.03 22.19 44.51
C GLY A 209 1.92 21.60 43.64
N GLU A 210 1.45 20.38 43.84
CA GLU A 210 1.78 19.33 44.79
C GLU A 210 1.03 18.11 44.24
N SER A 211 1.66 16.94 44.27
CA SER A 211 0.99 15.68 43.98
C SER A 211 -0.07 15.41 45.05
N PRO A 212 -1.24 14.85 44.69
CA PRO A 212 -1.58 13.62 45.40
C PRO A 212 -2.18 12.56 44.48
N ALA A 213 -1.65 11.35 44.61
CA ALA A 213 -2.42 10.13 44.39
C ALA A 213 -3.51 10.02 45.48
N PRO A 214 -4.60 9.29 45.20
CA PRO A 214 -4.77 8.06 45.98
C PRO A 214 -5.32 6.85 45.20
N GLY A 215 -4.76 5.70 45.58
CA GLY A 215 -5.39 4.40 45.89
C GLY A 215 -6.76 3.99 45.31
N ALA A 216 -6.70 2.90 44.55
CA ALA A 216 -7.58 1.71 44.49
C ALA A 216 -8.91 1.70 45.27
N ALA A 217 -9.99 1.29 44.58
CA ALA A 217 -10.68 0.00 44.79
C ALA A 217 -11.98 -0.13 43.98
N GLY A 218 -12.12 -1.27 43.29
CA GLY A 218 -13.32 -2.08 43.05
C GLY A 218 -14.70 -1.44 42.84
N SER A 219 -15.36 -1.79 41.72
CA SER A 219 -16.60 -2.60 41.75
C SER A 219 -17.26 -2.72 40.37
N ARG A 220 -17.63 -3.97 40.08
CA ARG A 220 -18.58 -4.53 39.11
C ARG A 220 -19.82 -3.68 38.70
N ALA A 221 -20.18 -3.92 37.43
CA ALA A 221 -21.50 -4.27 36.87
C ALA A 221 -22.65 -3.25 36.75
N ALA A 222 -23.08 -3.04 35.50
CA ALA A 222 -24.46 -2.94 34.97
C ALA A 222 -24.29 -2.64 33.45
N GLU A 223 -24.66 -3.44 32.44
CA GLU A 223 -25.93 -4.07 32.03
C GLU A 223 -27.14 -3.14 31.78
N SER A 224 -27.82 -3.44 30.66
CA SER A 224 -29.07 -2.92 30.07
C SER A 224 -28.94 -1.68 29.15
N ALA A 225 -29.61 -1.54 28.00
CA ALA A 225 -30.65 -2.32 27.30
C ALA A 225 -30.61 -1.90 25.81
N ALA A 226 -30.62 -2.79 24.81
CA ALA A 226 -31.78 -3.45 24.16
C ALA A 226 -32.78 -2.52 23.43
N ALA A 227 -32.80 -2.61 22.09
CA ALA A 227 -33.95 -2.61 21.18
C ALA A 227 -33.41 -2.77 19.73
N ALA A 228 -33.36 -3.95 19.10
CA ALA A 228 -34.44 -4.81 18.59
C ALA A 228 -35.40 -4.08 17.62
N SER A 229 -35.24 -4.32 16.32
CA SER A 229 -36.37 -4.45 15.40
C SER A 229 -36.03 -5.42 14.29
N ASP A 230 -36.89 -6.43 14.23
CA ASP A 230 -36.82 -7.66 13.48
C ASP A 230 -37.49 -7.52 12.11
N LEU A 231 -37.12 -8.44 11.23
CA LEU A 231 -37.58 -8.65 9.87
C LEU A 231 -39.09 -8.93 9.76
N ARG A 232 -39.71 -8.56 8.63
CA ARG A 232 -40.55 -9.48 7.83
C ARG A 232 -41.03 -8.89 6.50
N GLU A 233 -40.72 -9.62 5.42
CA GLU A 233 -41.46 -9.63 4.15
C GLU A 233 -42.87 -10.25 4.32
N PRO A 234 -43.71 -10.12 3.29
CA PRO A 234 -44.07 -11.35 2.55
C PRO A 234 -44.12 -11.22 1.01
N ARG A 235 -43.97 -12.41 0.39
CA ARG A 235 -44.15 -12.86 -1.02
C ARG A 235 -45.59 -12.57 -1.54
N GLU A 236 -46.01 -12.69 -2.81
CA GLU A 236 -45.58 -13.45 -4.00
C GLU A 236 -46.38 -12.99 -5.24
N SER A 237 -45.88 -13.33 -6.44
CA SER A 237 -46.61 -13.63 -7.70
C SER A 237 -47.16 -12.50 -8.61
N ALA A 238 -46.55 -12.37 -9.81
CA ALA A 238 -47.19 -12.65 -11.12
C ALA A 238 -46.45 -11.98 -12.31
N ARG A 239 -46.17 -12.77 -13.34
CA ARG A 239 -45.82 -12.42 -14.74
C ARG A 239 -46.53 -13.48 -15.62
N PRO A 240 -46.61 -13.34 -16.95
CA PRO A 240 -46.59 -12.16 -17.83
C PRO A 240 -47.78 -12.20 -18.85
N GLU A 241 -47.95 -11.18 -19.71
CA GLU A 241 -48.55 -11.40 -21.05
C GLU A 241 -48.27 -10.24 -22.04
N GLN A 242 -47.84 -10.60 -23.24
CA GLN A 242 -47.87 -9.79 -24.48
C GLN A 242 -49.21 -10.03 -25.20
N PRO A 243 -49.53 -9.25 -26.25
CA PRO A 243 -49.50 -9.88 -27.58
C PRO A 243 -48.98 -9.02 -28.74
N ALA A 244 -48.71 -9.75 -29.83
CA ALA A 244 -48.46 -9.40 -31.24
C ALA A 244 -49.34 -8.28 -31.82
N GLY A 245 -49.07 -7.60 -32.94
CA GLY A 245 -48.18 -7.78 -34.09
C GLY A 245 -48.96 -7.37 -35.36
N SER A 246 -48.36 -6.61 -36.29
CA SER A 246 -48.65 -6.60 -37.76
C SER A 246 -47.82 -5.55 -38.51
N GLU A 247 -46.98 -6.02 -39.43
CA GLU A 247 -46.32 -5.30 -40.54
C GLU A 247 -47.25 -5.27 -41.80
N PRO A 248 -46.79 -4.98 -43.05
CA PRO A 248 -46.19 -3.76 -43.62
C PRO A 248 -46.86 -3.35 -44.97
N ALA A 249 -46.47 -2.21 -45.56
CA ALA A 249 -46.49 -1.99 -47.03
C ALA A 249 -45.69 -0.75 -47.45
N GLY A 250 -44.79 -0.89 -48.44
CA GLY A 250 -44.30 0.22 -49.27
C GLY A 250 -42.80 0.25 -49.58
N GLN A 251 -42.37 -0.47 -50.62
CA GLN A 251 -41.26 -0.12 -51.54
C GLN A 251 -41.89 0.23 -52.92
N PRO A 252 -41.18 0.70 -53.98
CA PRO A 252 -39.72 0.93 -54.19
C PRO A 252 -39.43 2.36 -54.72
N GLU A 253 -38.18 2.79 -54.92
CA GLU A 253 -37.30 2.74 -56.12
C GLU A 253 -36.02 3.54 -55.72
N GLY A 254 -34.78 3.36 -56.16
CA GLY A 254 -34.09 2.58 -57.18
C GLY A 254 -32.78 3.34 -57.49
N SER A 255 -31.62 2.67 -57.50
CA SER A 255 -30.45 2.98 -58.36
C SER A 255 -29.26 2.09 -58.02
N GLU A 256 -28.86 1.29 -59.00
CA GLU A 256 -27.69 0.41 -59.05
C GLU A 256 -26.37 1.18 -59.07
N SER A 257 -25.30 0.59 -58.52
CA SER A 257 -23.92 0.73 -59.01
C SER A 257 -23.05 -0.42 -58.50
N ALA A 258 -22.16 -0.86 -59.38
CA ALA A 258 -21.57 -2.19 -59.47
C ALA A 258 -20.46 -2.51 -58.46
N GLU A 259 -20.26 -3.83 -58.32
CA GLU A 259 -19.45 -4.60 -57.39
C GLU A 259 -17.99 -4.75 -57.87
N GLU A 260 -17.02 -4.58 -56.97
CA GLU A 260 -15.58 -4.86 -57.18
C GLU A 260 -15.10 -5.81 -56.06
N PRO A 261 -14.37 -6.91 -56.36
CA PRO A 261 -14.18 -8.00 -55.42
C PRO A 261 -13.14 -7.70 -54.34
N ALA A 262 -13.54 -7.83 -53.07
CA ALA A 262 -12.68 -7.68 -51.91
C ALA A 262 -11.67 -8.84 -51.79
N ARG A 263 -10.37 -8.52 -51.68
CA ARG A 263 -9.29 -9.46 -51.33
C ARG A 263 -9.46 -9.94 -49.88
N GLN A 264 -9.54 -11.24 -49.71
CA GLN A 264 -9.49 -11.95 -48.42
C GLN A 264 -8.07 -11.89 -47.82
N PRO A 265 -7.87 -11.48 -46.55
CA PRO A 265 -6.59 -11.65 -45.88
C PRO A 265 -6.38 -13.13 -45.52
N ALA A 266 -5.17 -13.64 -45.78
CA ALA A 266 -4.78 -15.03 -45.52
C ALA A 266 -4.79 -15.35 -44.01
N ALA A 267 -5.25 -16.55 -43.66
CA ALA A 267 -5.25 -17.07 -42.29
C ALA A 267 -3.82 -17.25 -41.73
N PRO A 268 -3.59 -17.01 -40.43
CA PRO A 268 -2.27 -17.25 -39.82
C PRO A 268 -1.95 -18.75 -39.75
N ALA A 269 -0.69 -19.09 -40.01
CA ALA A 269 -0.18 -20.46 -39.93
C ALA A 269 -0.24 -21.01 -38.49
N ALA A 270 -0.59 -22.29 -38.35
CA ALA A 270 -0.65 -22.99 -37.07
C ALA A 270 0.75 -23.07 -36.39
N PRO A 271 0.83 -22.93 -35.05
CA PRO A 271 2.10 -23.07 -34.33
C PRO A 271 2.60 -24.53 -34.35
N PRO A 272 3.92 -24.77 -34.22
CA PRO A 272 4.46 -26.12 -34.16
C PRO A 272 3.95 -26.85 -32.91
N ALA A 273 3.67 -28.15 -33.06
CA ALA A 273 3.16 -29.00 -31.98
C ALA A 273 4.13 -29.00 -30.79
N GLY A 274 3.63 -28.58 -29.62
CA GLY A 274 4.37 -28.68 -28.35
C GLY A 274 4.63 -30.14 -27.99
N VAL A 275 5.72 -30.38 -27.26
CA VAL A 275 6.07 -31.71 -26.75
C VAL A 275 4.98 -32.17 -25.77
N VAL A 276 4.29 -33.27 -26.10
CA VAL A 276 3.29 -33.89 -25.23
C VAL A 276 3.96 -35.02 -24.45
N PHE A 277 3.97 -34.92 -23.12
CA PHE A 277 4.41 -36.01 -22.24
C PHE A 277 3.19 -36.84 -21.84
N ASN A 278 3.10 -38.05 -22.39
CA ASN A 278 2.09 -39.03 -21.97
C ASN A 278 2.59 -39.78 -20.74
N PHE A 279 2.02 -39.48 -19.57
CA PHE A 279 2.17 -40.32 -18.40
C PHE A 279 1.23 -41.53 -18.57
N GLY A 280 1.78 -42.74 -18.50
CA GLY A 280 0.98 -43.98 -18.53
C GLY A 280 0.01 -44.07 -17.35
N SER A 281 -0.67 -45.20 -17.18
CA SER A 281 -1.78 -45.42 -16.22
C SER A 281 -1.41 -45.38 -14.72
N GLY A 282 -0.40 -44.60 -14.33
CA GLY A 282 -0.05 -44.30 -12.94
C GLY A 282 -0.25 -42.80 -12.65
N SER A 283 -0.77 -42.49 -11.47
CA SER A 283 -0.87 -41.10 -10.99
C SER A 283 0.54 -40.50 -10.83
N PRO A 284 0.85 -39.34 -11.42
CA PRO A 284 2.15 -38.70 -11.22
C PRO A 284 2.25 -38.25 -9.76
N SER A 285 3.34 -38.62 -9.09
CA SER A 285 3.67 -38.13 -7.74
C SER A 285 4.78 -37.09 -7.83
N PHE A 286 4.56 -35.93 -7.20
CA PHE A 286 5.54 -34.86 -7.10
C PHE A 286 6.13 -34.86 -5.70
N GLY A 287 7.43 -35.13 -5.58
CA GLY A 287 8.15 -35.08 -4.31
C GLY A 287 8.80 -33.71 -4.11
N GLY A 288 8.24 -32.89 -3.23
CA GLY A 288 8.78 -31.57 -2.87
C GLY A 288 8.21 -31.07 -1.54
N SER A 289 9.02 -30.36 -0.77
CA SER A 289 8.71 -29.90 0.58
C SER A 289 7.63 -28.79 0.60
N LEU A 290 6.82 -28.83 1.65
CA LEU A 290 5.61 -28.07 1.94
C LEU A 290 5.81 -26.53 1.91
N VAL A 291 4.98 -25.83 1.12
CA VAL A 291 4.61 -24.43 1.34
C VAL A 291 3.09 -24.39 1.42
N ALA A 292 2.55 -23.88 2.53
CA ALA A 292 1.11 -23.81 2.78
C ALA A 292 0.44 -22.80 1.84
N GLY A 293 -0.48 -23.27 0.99
CA GLY A 293 -1.35 -22.46 0.14
C GLY A 293 -1.98 -23.29 -0.99
N ASP A 294 -3.27 -23.07 -1.26
CA ASP A 294 -4.11 -23.88 -2.15
C ASP A 294 -3.63 -23.88 -3.62
N GLN A 295 -2.97 -24.97 -4.04
CA GLN A 295 -2.63 -25.22 -5.45
C GLN A 295 -3.74 -26.04 -6.11
N HIS A 296 -4.63 -25.38 -6.84
CA HIS A 296 -5.55 -26.05 -7.75
C HIS A 296 -4.84 -26.39 -9.07
N GLY A 297 -4.32 -27.61 -9.19
CA GLY A 297 -3.92 -28.16 -10.48
C GLY A 297 -5.15 -28.38 -11.36
N VAL A 298 -5.32 -27.56 -12.40
CA VAL A 298 -6.41 -27.73 -13.38
C VAL A 298 -6.03 -28.86 -14.35
N SER A 299 -6.76 -29.98 -14.31
CA SER A 299 -6.63 -31.02 -15.33
C SER A 299 -7.00 -30.44 -16.70
N GLY A 300 -6.11 -30.53 -17.68
CA GLY A 300 -6.33 -30.06 -19.05
C GLY A 300 -5.88 -28.63 -19.37
N GLY A 301 -5.19 -27.93 -18.46
CA GLY A 301 -4.62 -26.61 -18.73
C GLY A 301 -3.31 -26.68 -19.54
N GLN A 302 -3.14 -25.75 -20.49
CA GLN A 302 -1.91 -25.62 -21.27
C GLN A 302 -1.00 -24.56 -20.63
N VAL A 303 0.21 -24.96 -20.22
CA VAL A 303 1.22 -24.04 -19.68
C VAL A 303 2.18 -23.63 -20.80
N THR A 304 2.47 -22.34 -20.92
CA THR A 304 3.45 -21.80 -21.88
C THR A 304 4.53 -21.02 -21.13
N GLY A 305 5.80 -21.28 -21.44
CA GLY A 305 6.97 -20.74 -20.74
C GLY A 305 8.02 -21.81 -20.43
N ASP A 306 9.20 -21.39 -19.96
CA ASP A 306 10.27 -22.31 -19.56
C ASP A 306 9.90 -23.03 -18.26
N VAL A 307 9.77 -24.35 -18.32
CA VAL A 307 9.47 -25.19 -17.16
C VAL A 307 10.78 -25.73 -16.59
N HIS A 308 11.21 -25.19 -15.45
CA HIS A 308 12.39 -25.66 -14.73
C HIS A 308 12.00 -26.80 -13.77
N LEU A 309 12.19 -28.04 -14.21
CA LEU A 309 12.07 -29.21 -13.32
C LEU A 309 13.41 -29.38 -12.57
N GLY A 310 13.35 -29.27 -11.24
CA GLY A 310 14.53 -29.41 -10.37
C GLY A 310 15.23 -30.75 -10.59
N ARG A 311 16.54 -30.72 -10.84
CA ARG A 311 17.38 -31.92 -10.95
C ARG A 311 17.62 -32.46 -9.54
N SER A 312 17.06 -33.63 -9.22
CA SER A 312 17.49 -34.38 -8.04
C SER A 312 18.95 -34.82 -8.24
N GLY A 313 19.85 -34.24 -7.44
CA GLY A 313 21.24 -34.67 -7.38
C GLY A 313 21.33 -36.11 -6.89
N GLY A 314 21.93 -36.98 -7.70
CA GLY A 314 22.50 -38.23 -7.23
C GLY A 314 23.95 -37.97 -6.82
N GLU A 315 24.27 -38.20 -5.55
CA GLU A 315 25.65 -38.23 -5.03
C GLU A 315 26.41 -39.47 -5.54
N PRO A 316 27.76 -39.44 -5.50
CA PRO A 316 28.61 -40.32 -6.29
C PRO A 316 28.92 -41.66 -5.61
N ALA A 317 29.08 -42.70 -6.43
CA ALA A 317 29.94 -43.86 -6.18
C ALA A 317 30.40 -44.44 -7.53
#